data_AF-A0A0J6QJ57-F1
#
_entry.id   AF-A0A0J6QJ57-F1
#
_cell.length_a   1.000
_cell.length_b   1.000
_cell.length_c   1.000
_cell.angle_alpha   90.00
_cell.angle_beta   90.00
_cell.angle_gamma   90.00
#
_symmetry.space_group_name_H-M   'P 1'
#
loop_
_entity.id
_entity.type
_entity.pdbx_description
1 polymer ?
#
loop_
_entity_poly.entity_id
_entity_poly.type
_entity_poly.pdbx_seq_one_letter_code
_entity_poly.pdbx_strand_id
1 'polypeptide(L)'
;MPAALPFALLGAHLVLVAADGPPRLDIEHTCNSPGRASVSQEAGSDGCLRSERSAGDELRKRWGQFSGPAKTQCSQQSRAGGFPSYVEMLTCLELASGSVPVTSPANRATVGQGSPATTGSVRGRPEERADSLTAEPAPSQRTDPLKVLGKPAK
;
A
#
# COMPACT_ATOMS: atom_id res chain seq x y z
N MET A 1 -6.22 -37.24 55.32
CA MET A 1 -5.35 -37.05 54.13
C MET A 1 -6.04 -37.70 52.93
N PRO A 2 -6.44 -36.93 51.89
CA PRO A 2 -6.55 -37.50 50.56
C PRO A 2 -5.58 -36.79 49.60
N ALA A 3 -4.76 -37.59 48.93
CA ALA A 3 -3.83 -37.13 47.91
C ALA A 3 -4.59 -36.90 46.59
N ALA A 4 -4.52 -35.68 46.05
CA ALA A 4 -4.99 -35.35 44.72
C ALA A 4 -3.82 -35.45 43.73
N LEU A 5 -3.96 -36.29 42.71
CA LEU A 5 -3.01 -36.44 41.60
C LEU A 5 -3.34 -35.40 40.51
N PRO A 6 -2.39 -34.57 40.06
CA PRO A 6 -2.65 -33.67 38.94
C PRO A 6 -2.39 -34.42 37.62
N PHE A 7 -3.43 -34.53 36.79
CA PHE A 7 -3.29 -34.94 35.40
C PHE A 7 -2.66 -33.78 34.61
N ALA A 8 -1.36 -33.87 34.36
CA ALA A 8 -0.66 -32.96 33.47
C ALA A 8 -0.96 -33.34 32.01
N LEU A 9 -1.92 -32.63 31.39
CA LEU A 9 -2.16 -32.69 29.95
C LEU A 9 -1.06 -31.89 29.23
N LEU A 10 0.00 -32.57 28.78
CA LEU A 10 0.95 -31.99 27.81
C LEU A 10 0.29 -32.01 26.42
N GLY A 11 -0.35 -30.92 26.04
CA GLY A 11 -0.81 -30.69 24.67
C GLY A 11 0.38 -30.48 23.74
N ALA A 12 0.64 -31.43 22.84
CA ALA A 12 1.59 -31.23 21.75
C ALA A 12 0.98 -30.27 20.72
N HIS A 13 1.37 -29.00 20.77
CA HIS A 13 1.02 -28.03 19.74
C HIS A 13 1.86 -28.31 18.49
N LEU A 14 1.29 -29.03 17.52
CA LEU A 14 1.87 -29.15 16.19
C LEU A 14 1.81 -27.77 15.51
N VAL A 15 2.95 -27.09 15.44
CA VAL A 15 3.11 -25.91 14.58
C VAL A 15 3.25 -26.43 13.16
N LEU A 16 2.15 -26.43 12.39
CA LEU A 16 2.22 -26.60 10.95
C LEU A 16 2.98 -25.39 10.38
N VAL A 17 4.22 -25.60 9.96
CA VAL A 17 4.91 -24.68 9.05
C VAL A 17 4.20 -24.82 7.70
N ALA A 18 3.25 -23.92 7.43
CA ALA A 18 2.72 -23.75 6.10
C ALA A 18 3.89 -23.41 5.16
N ALA A 19 3.88 -23.93 3.93
CA ALA A 19 4.82 -23.50 2.92
C ALA A 19 4.65 -21.97 2.73
N ASP A 20 5.59 -21.19 3.27
CA ASP A 20 5.59 -19.73 3.32
C ASP A 20 5.86 -19.15 1.92
N GLY A 21 4.92 -19.32 1.01
CA GLY A 21 4.92 -18.70 -0.31
C GLY A 21 3.74 -17.75 -0.48
N PRO A 22 3.87 -16.72 -1.33
CA PRO A 22 2.71 -15.92 -1.72
C PRO A 22 1.67 -16.80 -2.43
N PRO A 23 0.39 -16.42 -2.36
CA PRO A 23 -0.66 -17.17 -3.05
C PRO A 23 -0.46 -17.16 -4.57
N ARG A 24 -0.98 -18.19 -5.23
CA ARG A 24 -0.99 -18.28 -6.70
C ARG A 24 -2.18 -17.49 -7.23
N LEU A 25 -1.90 -16.40 -7.95
CA LEU A 25 -2.90 -15.58 -8.62
C LEU A 25 -2.93 -15.94 -10.11
N ASP A 26 -4.13 -16.00 -10.68
CA ASP A 26 -4.32 -16.17 -12.13
C ASP A 26 -4.21 -14.80 -12.81
N ILE A 27 -2.97 -14.42 -13.11
CA ILE A 27 -2.64 -13.13 -13.73
C ILE A 27 -3.05 -13.08 -15.21
N GLU A 28 -3.19 -14.23 -15.87
CA GLU A 28 -3.61 -14.31 -17.26
C GLU A 28 -5.08 -13.94 -17.37
N HIS A 29 -5.92 -14.47 -16.49
CA HIS A 29 -7.30 -14.05 -16.39
C HIS A 29 -7.43 -12.56 -16.03
N THR A 30 -6.66 -12.08 -15.04
CA THR A 30 -6.65 -10.65 -14.67
C THR A 30 -6.28 -9.75 -15.85
N CYS A 31 -5.18 -10.04 -16.56
CA CYS A 31 -4.66 -9.18 -17.61
C CYS A 31 -5.47 -9.20 -18.91
N ASN A 32 -6.22 -10.27 -19.17
CA ASN A 32 -7.12 -10.36 -20.33
C ASN A 32 -8.54 -9.85 -20.03
N SER A 33 -8.81 -9.44 -18.79
CA SER A 33 -10.12 -8.93 -18.43
C SER A 33 -10.38 -7.53 -19.02
N PRO A 34 -11.61 -7.25 -19.48
CA PRO A 34 -11.95 -5.99 -20.14
C PRO A 34 -11.79 -4.76 -19.22
N GLY A 35 -11.90 -4.93 -17.89
CA GLY A 35 -11.73 -3.86 -16.92
C GLY A 35 -10.28 -3.46 -16.63
N ARG A 36 -9.30 -4.33 -16.91
CA ARG A 36 -7.86 -4.06 -16.71
C ARG A 36 -7.16 -3.67 -18.00
N ALA A 37 -7.61 -4.18 -19.14
CA ALA A 37 -7.05 -3.86 -20.46
C ALA A 37 -7.10 -2.36 -20.80
N SER A 38 -8.08 -1.62 -20.25
CA SER A 38 -8.26 -0.17 -20.45
C SER A 38 -7.37 0.71 -19.56
N VAL A 39 -6.75 0.17 -18.50
CA VAL A 39 -5.87 0.94 -17.60
C VAL A 39 -4.42 0.95 -18.08
N SER A 40 -4.02 -0.07 -18.86
CA SER A 40 -2.66 -0.24 -19.40
C SER A 40 -2.54 0.23 -20.86
N GLN A 41 -3.17 1.35 -21.22
CA GLN A 41 -3.35 1.81 -22.62
C GLN A 41 -2.04 1.98 -23.42
N GLU A 42 -0.88 1.97 -22.76
CA GLU A 42 0.44 2.10 -23.37
C GLU A 42 1.12 0.74 -23.65
N ALA A 43 0.65 -0.37 -23.06
CA ALA A 43 1.33 -1.67 -23.12
C ALA A 43 0.42 -2.91 -23.26
N GLY A 44 -0.91 -2.75 -23.19
CA GLY A 44 -1.87 -3.85 -23.37
C GLY A 44 -1.73 -5.00 -22.34
N SER A 45 -2.30 -6.16 -22.67
CA SER A 45 -2.23 -7.38 -21.85
C SER A 45 -0.79 -7.83 -21.58
N ASP A 46 0.13 -7.66 -22.54
CA ASP A 46 1.54 -7.99 -22.39
C ASP A 46 2.24 -7.13 -21.32
N GLY A 47 1.93 -5.83 -21.28
CA GLY A 47 2.42 -4.93 -20.24
C GLY A 47 1.97 -5.35 -18.85
N CYS A 48 0.68 -5.66 -18.73
CA CYS A 48 0.11 -6.20 -17.50
C CYS A 48 0.83 -7.48 -17.06
N LEU A 49 0.97 -8.46 -17.96
CA LEU A 49 1.64 -9.73 -17.66
C LEU A 49 3.10 -9.54 -17.21
N ARG A 50 3.85 -8.63 -17.83
CA ARG A 50 5.21 -8.32 -17.41
C ARG A 50 5.26 -7.74 -15.99
N SER A 51 4.41 -6.76 -15.70
CA SER A 51 4.34 -6.13 -14.37
C SER A 51 3.92 -7.12 -13.29
N GLU A 52 2.90 -7.94 -13.56
CA GLU A 52 2.40 -8.96 -12.65
C GLU A 52 3.43 -10.06 -12.37
N ARG A 53 4.14 -10.53 -13.40
CA ARG A 53 5.24 -11.50 -13.24
C ARG A 53 6.38 -10.92 -12.42
N SER A 54 6.83 -9.71 -12.75
CA SER A 54 7.89 -9.01 -12.02
C SER A 54 7.54 -8.83 -10.54
N ALA A 55 6.32 -8.36 -10.24
CA ALA A 55 5.85 -8.21 -8.87
C ALA A 55 5.74 -9.56 -8.14
N GLY A 56 5.26 -10.61 -8.81
CA GLY A 56 5.20 -11.97 -8.26
C GLY A 56 6.58 -12.55 -7.96
N ASP A 57 7.57 -12.28 -8.79
CA ASP A 57 8.97 -12.68 -8.57
C ASP A 57 9.55 -11.97 -7.34
N GLU A 58 9.34 -10.65 -7.25
CA GLU A 58 9.84 -9.87 -6.13
C GLU A 58 9.16 -10.25 -4.81
N LEU A 59 7.85 -10.47 -4.85
CA LEU A 59 7.10 -10.93 -3.71
C LEU A 59 7.59 -12.29 -3.20
N ARG A 60 7.93 -13.22 -4.10
CA ARG A 60 8.50 -14.53 -3.71
C ARG A 60 9.85 -14.38 -3.00
N LYS A 61 10.73 -13.49 -3.48
CA LYS A 61 12.04 -13.25 -2.85
C LYS A 61 11.89 -12.67 -1.44
N ARG A 62 10.93 -11.75 -1.27
CA ARG A 62 10.76 -10.97 -0.03
C ARG A 62 9.68 -11.51 0.90
N TRP A 63 8.97 -12.57 0.53
CA TRP A 63 7.84 -13.08 1.30
C TRP A 63 8.17 -13.31 2.78
N GLY A 64 9.33 -13.88 3.08
CA GLY A 64 9.78 -14.11 4.46
C GLY A 64 10.03 -12.84 5.29
N GLN A 65 10.18 -11.68 4.65
CA GLN A 65 10.43 -10.39 5.32
C GLN A 65 9.15 -9.73 5.84
N PHE A 66 7.99 -10.12 5.32
CA PHE A 66 6.70 -9.54 5.70
C PHE A 66 6.07 -10.28 6.88
N SER A 67 5.38 -9.53 7.75
CA SER A 67 4.69 -10.11 8.91
C SER A 67 3.51 -10.99 8.49
N GLY A 68 3.21 -12.03 9.28
CA GLY A 68 2.04 -12.89 9.07
C GLY A 68 0.71 -12.12 8.92
N PRO A 69 0.41 -11.16 9.81
CA PRO A 69 -0.79 -10.33 9.67
C PRO A 69 -0.83 -9.52 8.37
N ALA A 70 0.29 -8.93 7.95
CA ALA A 70 0.37 -8.17 6.70
C ALA A 70 0.16 -9.06 5.47
N LYS A 71 0.78 -10.25 5.45
CA LYS A 71 0.56 -11.26 4.39
C LYS A 71 -0.92 -11.60 4.24
N THR A 72 -1.61 -11.88 5.34
CA THR A 72 -3.04 -12.20 5.35
C THR A 72 -3.87 -11.03 4.86
N GLN A 73 -3.67 -9.83 5.41
CA GLN A 73 -4.43 -8.63 5.04
C GLN A 73 -4.25 -8.29 3.56
N CYS A 74 -3.00 -8.19 3.09
CA CYS A 74 -2.70 -7.80 1.71
C CYS A 74 -3.14 -8.86 0.70
N SER A 75 -3.01 -10.15 1.01
CA SER A 75 -3.55 -11.22 0.14
C SER A 75 -5.06 -11.10 -0.05
N GLN A 76 -5.82 -10.73 0.98
CA GLN A 76 -7.26 -10.55 0.88
C GLN A 76 -7.60 -9.27 0.10
N GLN A 77 -6.94 -8.17 0.40
CA GLN A 77 -7.16 -6.89 -0.28
C GLN A 77 -6.92 -6.99 -1.79
N SER A 78 -5.82 -7.61 -2.20
CA SER A 78 -5.46 -7.73 -3.61
C SER A 78 -6.37 -8.62 -4.44
N ARG A 79 -7.32 -9.34 -3.82
CA ARG A 79 -8.34 -10.15 -4.51
C ARG A 79 -9.74 -9.55 -4.45
N ALA A 80 -9.98 -8.60 -3.54
CA ALA A 80 -11.31 -8.08 -3.26
C ALA A 80 -11.96 -7.39 -4.47
N GLY A 81 -11.16 -6.81 -5.37
CA GLY A 81 -11.64 -6.12 -6.57
C GLY A 81 -12.02 -7.02 -7.75
N GLY A 82 -12.02 -8.36 -7.59
CA GLY A 82 -12.32 -9.32 -8.66
C GLY A 82 -11.21 -9.51 -9.70
N PHE A 83 -10.15 -8.69 -9.63
CA PHE A 83 -8.99 -8.73 -10.50
C PHE A 83 -7.71 -8.91 -9.68
N PRO A 84 -7.38 -10.15 -9.28
CA PRO A 84 -6.24 -10.42 -8.42
C PRO A 84 -4.92 -9.90 -9.01
N SER A 85 -4.14 -9.15 -8.22
CA SER A 85 -2.88 -8.52 -8.66
C SER A 85 -1.73 -8.73 -7.65
N TYR A 86 -0.58 -9.18 -8.15
CA TYR A 86 0.68 -9.22 -7.42
C TYR A 86 1.25 -7.83 -7.20
N VAL A 87 1.04 -6.89 -8.13
CA VAL A 87 1.47 -5.49 -7.97
C VAL A 87 0.79 -4.88 -6.75
N GLU A 88 -0.53 -5.00 -6.65
CA GLU A 88 -1.28 -4.48 -5.50
C GLU A 88 -0.86 -5.15 -4.19
N MET A 89 -0.61 -6.46 -4.21
CA MET A 89 -0.18 -7.20 -3.00
C MET A 89 1.20 -6.76 -2.54
N LEU A 90 2.16 -6.67 -3.46
CA LEU A 90 3.52 -6.23 -3.15
C LEU A 90 3.50 -4.81 -2.59
N THR A 91 2.79 -3.88 -3.24
CA THR A 91 2.66 -2.50 -2.76
C THR A 91 2.02 -2.42 -1.38
N CYS A 92 0.95 -3.17 -1.11
CA CYS A 92 0.33 -3.23 0.21
C CYS A 92 1.32 -3.67 1.28
N LEU A 93 2.12 -4.71 0.99
CA LEU A 93 3.10 -5.25 1.92
C LEU A 93 4.27 -4.29 2.16
N GLU A 94 4.73 -3.59 1.12
CA GLU A 94 5.76 -2.57 1.23
C GLU A 94 5.30 -1.41 2.13
N LEU A 95 4.06 -0.94 1.94
CA LEU A 95 3.45 0.07 2.80
C LEU A 95 3.31 -0.41 4.25
N ALA A 96 2.83 -1.64 4.45
CA ALA A 96 2.69 -2.23 5.79
C ALA A 96 4.05 -2.45 6.49
N SER A 97 5.12 -2.66 5.72
CA SER A 97 6.48 -2.84 6.25
C SER A 97 7.25 -1.52 6.47
N GLY A 98 6.73 -0.40 5.95
CA GLY A 98 7.45 0.88 5.95
C GLY A 98 8.65 0.93 5.01
N SER A 99 8.76 0.00 4.04
CA SER A 99 9.87 -0.03 3.08
C SER A 99 9.76 1.03 1.98
N VAL A 100 8.64 1.75 1.90
CA VAL A 100 8.43 2.85 0.96
C VAL A 100 9.04 4.14 1.51
N PRO A 101 10.00 4.78 0.83
CA PRO A 101 10.56 6.06 1.26
C PRO A 101 9.45 7.11 1.36
N VAL A 102 9.23 7.65 2.56
CA VAL A 102 8.32 8.78 2.77
C VAL A 102 9.09 10.06 2.58
N THR A 103 9.00 10.69 1.40
CA THR A 103 9.49 12.05 1.19
C THR A 103 8.45 13.03 1.70
N SER A 104 8.40 13.27 3.01
CA SER A 104 7.67 14.43 3.52
C SER A 104 8.48 15.69 3.20
N PRO A 105 7.91 16.74 2.56
CA PRO A 105 8.50 18.06 2.65
C PRO A 105 8.58 18.39 4.14
N ALA A 106 9.75 18.84 4.60
CA ALA A 106 10.06 19.01 6.01
C ALA A 106 9.21 20.11 6.67
N ASN A 107 7.94 19.80 6.96
CA ASN A 107 7.17 20.46 7.99
C ASN A 107 7.12 19.49 9.17
N ARG A 108 8.01 19.71 10.14
CA ARG A 108 8.09 18.99 11.43
C ARG A 108 6.87 19.27 12.30
N ALA A 109 5.69 18.87 11.84
CA ALA A 109 4.46 18.92 12.63
C ALA A 109 3.73 17.59 12.48
N THR A 110 4.31 16.54 13.08
CA THR A 110 3.60 15.44 13.77
C THR A 110 4.59 14.30 14.09
N VAL A 111 5.40 14.50 15.13
CA VAL A 111 5.78 13.38 16.01
C VAL A 111 4.75 13.43 17.13
N GLY A 112 3.71 12.62 17.00
CA GLY A 112 2.69 12.47 18.04
C GLY A 112 3.24 11.62 19.17
N GLN A 113 3.97 12.23 20.11
CA GLN A 113 4.26 11.62 21.40
C GLN A 113 4.18 12.69 22.49
N GLY A 114 3.13 12.63 23.31
CA GLY A 114 3.08 13.29 24.62
C GLY A 114 2.36 14.65 24.67
N SER A 115 1.43 14.73 25.61
CA SER A 115 0.73 15.85 26.26
C SER A 115 1.05 17.30 25.87
N PRO A 116 0.04 18.19 25.81
CA PRO A 116 0.26 19.61 25.57
C PRO A 116 0.79 20.28 26.83
N ALA A 117 2.10 20.45 26.91
CA ALA A 117 2.73 21.37 27.84
C ALA A 117 3.25 22.59 27.07
N THR A 118 2.43 23.65 27.09
CA THR A 118 2.83 25.07 27.20
C THR A 118 4.15 25.51 26.54
N THR A 119 4.06 26.27 25.45
CA THR A 119 4.46 27.70 25.35
C THR A 119 4.66 28.11 23.88
N GLY A 120 4.26 29.34 23.54
CA GLY A 120 4.65 29.99 22.28
C GLY A 120 3.50 30.66 21.55
N SER A 121 2.97 31.74 22.13
CA SER A 121 2.06 32.65 21.45
C SER A 121 2.78 33.29 20.24
N VAL A 122 2.56 32.77 19.04
CA VAL A 122 2.68 33.57 17.82
C VAL A 122 1.27 34.04 17.50
N ARG A 123 0.97 35.27 17.91
CA ARG A 123 -0.21 35.99 17.44
C ARG A 123 -0.02 36.32 15.96
N GLY A 124 -0.36 35.37 15.10
CA GLY A 124 -0.45 35.53 13.65
C GLY A 124 -1.73 34.85 13.17
N ARG A 125 -2.63 35.66 12.60
CA ARG A 125 -3.95 35.33 12.02
C ARG A 125 -4.06 33.88 11.49
N PRO A 126 -4.85 32.98 12.13
CA PRO A 126 -4.96 31.57 11.71
C PRO A 126 -5.89 31.30 10.53
N GLU A 127 -6.86 32.18 10.25
CA GLU A 127 -7.96 31.82 9.34
C GLU A 127 -7.61 31.84 7.85
N GLU A 128 -6.77 32.78 7.39
CA GLU A 128 -6.56 32.95 5.93
C GLU A 128 -5.66 31.87 5.31
N ARG A 129 -4.72 31.31 6.09
CA ARG A 129 -3.73 30.35 5.60
C ARG A 129 -4.28 28.93 5.49
N ALA A 130 -5.26 28.56 6.31
CA ALA A 130 -5.92 27.26 6.21
C ALA A 130 -6.85 27.20 4.99
N ASP A 131 -7.59 28.28 4.73
CA ASP A 131 -8.50 28.40 3.58
C ASP A 131 -7.76 28.32 2.24
N SER A 132 -6.58 28.96 2.18
CA SER A 132 -5.71 28.97 0.99
C SER A 132 -5.14 27.60 0.61
N LEU A 133 -5.05 26.65 1.55
CA LEU A 133 -4.48 25.32 1.30
C LEU A 133 -5.49 24.35 0.66
N THR A 134 -6.78 24.63 0.84
CA THR A 134 -7.88 23.92 0.18
C THR A 134 -8.45 24.68 -1.02
N ALA A 135 -8.05 25.94 -1.21
CA ALA A 135 -8.45 26.74 -2.36
C ALA A 135 -7.87 26.15 -3.65
N GLU A 136 -8.74 25.96 -4.63
CA GLU A 136 -8.35 25.45 -5.94
C GLU A 136 -7.45 26.48 -6.66
N PRO A 137 -6.35 26.06 -7.33
CA PRO A 137 -5.45 26.99 -8.00
C PRO A 137 -6.18 27.83 -9.05
N ALA A 138 -5.85 29.13 -9.14
CA ALA A 138 -6.41 29.99 -10.17
C ALA A 138 -6.13 29.39 -11.58
N PRO A 139 -7.00 29.61 -12.58
CA PRO A 139 -6.84 29.04 -13.93
C PRO A 139 -5.48 29.33 -14.59
N SER A 140 -4.83 30.45 -14.24
CA SER A 140 -3.50 30.81 -14.71
C SER A 140 -2.35 30.02 -14.06
N GLN A 141 -2.60 29.37 -12.92
CA GLN A 141 -1.66 28.53 -12.19
C GLN A 141 -1.76 27.06 -12.60
N ARG A 142 -2.83 26.67 -13.32
CA ARG A 142 -2.97 25.31 -13.83
C ARG A 142 -2.09 25.12 -15.05
N THR A 143 -1.35 24.02 -15.08
CA THR A 143 -0.53 23.65 -16.23
C THR A 143 -1.41 23.33 -17.44
N ASP A 144 -1.10 23.91 -18.59
CA ASP A 144 -1.73 23.56 -19.87
C ASP A 144 -1.08 22.27 -20.44
N PRO A 145 -1.82 21.14 -20.46
CA PRO A 145 -1.27 19.88 -20.94
C PRO A 145 -0.90 19.91 -22.43
N LEU A 146 -1.54 20.75 -23.26
CA LEU A 146 -1.18 20.85 -24.69
C LEU A 146 0.19 21.51 -24.87
N LYS A 147 0.49 22.51 -24.04
CA LYS A 147 1.79 23.17 -24.01
C LYS A 147 2.90 22.24 -23.51
N VAL A 148 2.64 21.43 -22.50
CA VAL A 148 3.62 20.44 -21.98
C VAL A 148 3.88 19.34 -22.99
N LEU A 149 2.84 18.88 -23.69
CA LEU A 149 2.94 17.82 -24.70
C LEU A 149 3.39 18.35 -26.08
N GLY A 150 3.73 19.63 -26.20
CA GLY A 150 4.23 20.24 -27.43
C GLY A 150 3.23 20.25 -28.60
N LYS A 151 1.92 20.10 -28.33
CA LYS A 151 0.88 20.11 -29.37
C LYS A 151 0.31 21.52 -29.50
N PRO A 152 0.40 22.18 -30.67
CA PRO A 152 -0.28 23.46 -30.86
C PRO A 152 -1.79 23.22 -30.81
N ALA A 153 -2.50 24.00 -29.99
CA ALA A 153 -3.95 24.09 -30.05
C ALA A 153 -4.32 24.59 -31.46
N LYS A 154 -5.12 23.80 -32.18
CA LYS A 154 -5.62 24.16 -33.50
C LYS A 154 -7.00 24.77 -33.38
#